data_AF-A0AAV5UB11-F1
#
_entry.id   AF-A0AAV5UB11-F1
#
_cell.length_a   1.000
_cell.length_b   1.000
_cell.length_c   1.000
_cell.angle_alpha   90.00
_cell.angle_beta   90.00
_cell.angle_gamma   90.00
#
_symmetry.space_group_name_H-M   'P 1'
#
loop_
_entity.id
_entity.type
_entity.pdbx_description
1 polymer ?
#
loop_
_entity_poly.entity_id
_entity_poly.type
_entity_poly.pdbx_seq_one_letter_code
_entity_poly.pdbx_strand_id
1 'polypeptide(L)'
;SYTRLSAVYQDAAMADADEVLKEAHALEKRTTASASGAAGESASEADAEHDENDDGSGEPKKLKSSAPSSSISHETCMRLCKNAAAIALQRRKRVDSWRGDGFRSVLASIAATAQRDEETGAPLPVSPNAGSAHPAVWLLMQRAVDQFAEEKSRFPGTNGIPCEMDAKDLWDGVKRIVDEGLAKKEGAEESMEQDDLTADTVLAQVPYSACSEMCRYAASEPHAVASLLGGIAAQEVIKLATRQYIPVEKTLVYDVHSGLTETFNL
;
A
#
# COMPACT_ATOMS: atom_id res chain seq x y z
N SER A 1 -30.67 -29.84 -24.89
CA SER A 1 -29.39 -29.64 -25.60
C SER A 1 -28.62 -28.53 -24.92
N TYR A 2 -27.32 -28.72 -24.71
CA TYR A 2 -26.41 -27.74 -24.10
C TYR A 2 -26.54 -26.34 -24.74
N THR A 3 -26.65 -26.28 -26.07
CA THR A 3 -26.79 -25.02 -26.82
C THR A 3 -28.03 -24.22 -26.42
N ARG A 4 -29.15 -24.90 -26.17
CA ARG A 4 -30.39 -24.22 -25.77
C ARG A 4 -30.29 -23.68 -24.35
N LEU A 5 -29.65 -24.41 -23.44
CA LEU A 5 -29.44 -23.95 -22.07
C LEU A 5 -28.48 -22.75 -22.02
N SER A 6 -27.39 -22.80 -22.78
CA SER A 6 -26.44 -21.68 -22.91
C SER A 6 -27.10 -20.41 -23.44
N ALA A 7 -28.01 -20.53 -24.42
CA ALA A 7 -28.73 -19.39 -24.99
C ALA A 7 -29.61 -18.69 -23.93
N VAL A 8 -30.31 -19.45 -23.07
CA VAL A 8 -31.14 -18.87 -22.00
C VAL A 8 -30.30 -18.02 -21.03
N TYR A 9 -29.11 -18.49 -20.64
CA TYR A 9 -28.22 -17.72 -19.77
C TYR A 9 -27.61 -16.51 -20.47
N GLN A 10 -27.33 -16.58 -21.77
CA GLN A 10 -26.84 -15.44 -22.54
C GLN A 10 -27.92 -14.35 -22.66
N ASP A 11 -29.16 -14.73 -22.98
CA ASP A 11 -30.28 -13.78 -23.09
C ASP A 11 -30.56 -13.08 -21.75
N ALA A 12 -30.54 -13.83 -20.64
CA ALA A 12 -30.68 -13.28 -19.30
C ALA A 12 -29.56 -12.29 -18.96
N ALA A 13 -28.30 -12.64 -19.23
CA ALA A 13 -27.16 -11.77 -18.98
C ALA A 13 -27.18 -10.47 -19.82
N MET A 14 -27.73 -10.52 -21.05
CA MET A 14 -27.93 -9.33 -21.88
C MET A 14 -29.03 -8.42 -21.31
N ALA A 15 -30.14 -9.00 -20.85
CA ALA A 15 -31.22 -8.24 -20.21
C ALA A 15 -30.74 -7.52 -18.94
N ASP A 16 -29.98 -8.22 -18.09
CA ASP A 16 -29.39 -7.64 -16.87
C ASP A 16 -28.43 -6.48 -17.21
N ALA A 17 -27.61 -6.62 -18.25
CA ALA A 17 -26.68 -5.56 -18.68
C ALA A 17 -27.43 -4.31 -19.21
N ASP A 18 -28.54 -4.49 -19.93
CA ASP A 18 -29.39 -3.40 -20.40
C ASP A 18 -30.07 -2.65 -19.24
N GLU A 19 -30.49 -3.36 -18.20
CA GLU A 19 -31.05 -2.76 -16.99
C GLU A 19 -30.00 -1.91 -16.26
N VAL A 20 -28.81 -2.47 -16.02
CA VAL A 20 -27.69 -1.75 -15.39
C VAL A 20 -27.29 -0.50 -16.20
N LEU A 21 -27.32 -0.57 -17.53
CA LEU A 21 -27.01 0.58 -18.39
C LEU A 21 -28.05 1.72 -18.21
N LYS A 22 -29.34 1.38 -18.13
CA LYS A 22 -30.40 2.36 -17.88
C LYS A 22 -30.22 3.05 -16.53
N GLU A 23 -29.91 2.29 -15.48
CA GLU A 23 -29.63 2.84 -14.16
C GLU A 23 -28.39 3.74 -14.15
N ALA A 24 -27.31 3.30 -14.80
CA ALA A 24 -26.07 4.07 -14.92
C ALA A 24 -26.30 5.44 -15.58
N HIS A 25 -27.05 5.49 -16.68
CA HIS A 25 -27.41 6.74 -17.36
C HIS A 25 -28.36 7.61 -16.51
N ALA A 26 -29.26 7.01 -15.75
CA ALA A 26 -30.12 7.74 -14.82
C ALA A 26 -29.29 8.40 -13.69
N LEU A 27 -28.28 7.72 -13.18
CA LEU A 27 -27.35 8.25 -12.18
C LEU A 27 -26.48 9.38 -12.75
N GLU A 28 -25.93 9.22 -13.96
CA GLU A 28 -25.13 10.26 -14.64
C GLU A 28 -25.93 11.56 -14.86
N LYS A 29 -27.22 11.46 -15.17
CA LYS A 29 -28.13 12.61 -15.27
C LYS A 29 -28.37 13.30 -13.91
N ARG A 30 -28.47 12.53 -12.82
CA ARG A 30 -28.65 13.09 -11.46
C ARG A 30 -27.41 13.81 -10.97
N THR A 31 -26.22 13.27 -11.21
CA THR A 31 -24.95 13.87 -10.78
C THR A 31 -24.63 15.15 -11.56
N THR A 32 -24.86 15.16 -12.88
CA THR A 32 -24.67 16.35 -13.72
C THR A 32 -25.65 17.47 -13.37
N ALA A 33 -26.91 17.17 -13.07
CA ALA A 33 -27.89 18.16 -12.61
C ALA A 33 -27.49 18.79 -11.26
N SER A 34 -27.02 17.97 -10.31
CA SER A 34 -26.54 18.45 -8.99
C SER A 34 -25.29 19.35 -9.12
N ALA A 35 -24.35 18.99 -9.99
CA ALA A 35 -23.16 19.80 -10.26
C ALA A 35 -23.49 21.17 -10.90
N SER A 36 -24.51 21.23 -11.76
CA SER A 36 -24.97 22.50 -12.35
C SER A 36 -25.70 23.42 -11.37
N GLY A 37 -26.30 22.87 -10.30
CA GLY A 37 -26.90 23.66 -9.22
C GLY A 37 -25.85 24.30 -8.29
N ALA A 38 -24.79 23.56 -7.96
CA ALA A 38 -23.71 24.06 -7.08
C ALA A 38 -22.84 25.16 -7.74
N ALA A 39 -22.72 25.18 -9.07
CA ALA A 39 -22.06 26.26 -9.80
C ALA A 39 -22.92 27.54 -9.88
N GLY A 40 -24.23 27.44 -9.70
CA GLY A 40 -25.15 28.59 -9.73
C GLY A 40 -25.16 29.42 -8.43
N GLU A 41 -24.77 28.84 -7.29
CA GLU A 41 -24.77 29.54 -5.99
C GLU A 41 -23.44 30.25 -5.68
N SER A 42 -22.35 29.96 -6.41
CA SER A 42 -21.04 30.60 -6.22
C SER A 42 -20.76 31.77 -7.18
N ALA A 43 -21.72 32.16 -8.04
CA ALA A 43 -21.56 33.21 -9.04
C ALA A 43 -22.42 34.47 -8.79
N SER A 44 -22.80 34.75 -7.53
CA SER A 44 -23.59 35.95 -7.19
C SER A 44 -22.88 37.01 -6.32
N GLU A 45 -21.59 36.86 -6.03
CA GLU A 45 -20.80 37.91 -5.35
C GLU A 45 -19.42 38.07 -6.00
N ALA A 46 -19.35 38.91 -7.04
CA ALA A 46 -18.15 39.66 -7.42
C ALA A 46 -18.59 40.85 -8.29
N ASP A 47 -18.86 41.96 -7.61
CA ASP A 47 -19.15 43.26 -8.21
C ASP A 47 -17.95 43.81 -8.99
N ALA A 48 -18.28 44.30 -10.18
CA ALA A 48 -17.79 45.49 -10.87
C ALA A 48 -16.39 46.03 -10.55
N GLU A 49 -15.50 45.96 -11.54
CA GLU A 49 -14.67 47.11 -11.89
C GLU A 49 -14.35 47.15 -13.39
N HIS A 50 -14.23 48.38 -13.86
CA HIS A 50 -14.16 48.92 -15.22
C HIS A 50 -12.89 48.47 -15.98
N ASP A 51 -12.97 48.20 -17.29
CA ASP A 51 -12.03 48.82 -18.24
C ASP A 51 -12.50 48.76 -19.70
N GLU A 52 -11.94 49.69 -20.47
CA GLU A 52 -12.44 50.29 -21.71
C GLU A 52 -12.31 49.45 -23.01
N ASN A 53 -13.24 49.74 -23.95
CA ASN A 53 -13.14 49.77 -25.42
C ASN A 53 -12.15 48.85 -26.16
N ASP A 54 -12.67 47.93 -26.98
CA ASP A 54 -12.13 47.71 -28.35
C ASP A 54 -13.23 47.16 -29.29
N ASP A 55 -13.22 47.69 -30.50
CA ASP A 55 -14.27 47.66 -31.52
C ASP A 55 -13.93 46.57 -32.56
N GLY A 56 -14.75 45.53 -32.67
CA GLY A 56 -14.42 44.37 -33.50
C GLY A 56 -15.61 43.51 -33.86
N SER A 57 -16.28 43.84 -34.95
CA SER A 57 -17.36 43.08 -35.57
C SER A 57 -16.96 41.64 -35.89
N GLY A 58 -17.49 40.69 -35.12
CA GLY A 58 -17.39 39.25 -35.42
C GLY A 58 -18.58 38.52 -34.78
N GLU A 59 -19.50 38.03 -35.61
CA GLU A 59 -20.63 37.20 -35.16
C GLU A 59 -20.14 36.01 -34.33
N PRO A 60 -20.65 35.78 -33.10
CA PRO A 60 -20.31 34.59 -32.35
C PRO A 60 -21.02 33.38 -32.98
N LYS A 61 -20.26 32.59 -33.75
CA LYS A 61 -20.65 31.23 -34.13
C LYS A 61 -20.98 30.46 -32.84
N LYS A 62 -22.27 30.19 -32.61
CA LYS A 62 -22.74 29.22 -31.61
C LYS A 62 -22.06 27.87 -31.88
N LEU A 63 -20.98 27.59 -31.17
CA LEU A 63 -20.47 26.23 -30.99
C LEU A 63 -21.61 25.47 -30.31
N LYS A 64 -22.29 24.60 -31.07
CA LYS A 64 -23.19 23.61 -30.48
C LYS A 64 -22.35 22.80 -29.49
N SER A 65 -22.57 23.02 -28.19
CA SER A 65 -22.11 22.09 -27.17
C SER A 65 -22.80 20.77 -27.44
N SER A 66 -22.08 19.85 -28.08
CA SER A 66 -22.47 18.44 -28.10
C SER A 66 -22.66 18.02 -26.66
N ALA A 67 -23.88 17.60 -26.30
CA ALA A 67 -24.15 16.96 -25.03
C ALA A 67 -23.06 15.90 -24.76
N PRO A 68 -22.60 15.72 -23.51
CA PRO A 68 -21.65 14.67 -23.23
C PRO A 68 -22.29 13.35 -23.63
N SER A 69 -21.75 12.71 -24.68
CA SER A 69 -22.07 11.32 -24.98
C SER A 69 -21.84 10.56 -23.69
N SER A 70 -22.87 9.87 -23.19
CA SER A 70 -22.84 9.11 -21.94
C SER A 70 -21.50 8.39 -21.81
N SER A 71 -20.77 8.67 -20.73
CA SER A 71 -19.41 8.17 -20.54
C SER A 71 -19.35 6.64 -20.42
N ILE A 72 -20.50 6.02 -20.10
CA ILE A 72 -20.64 4.59 -19.84
C ILE A 72 -21.23 3.89 -21.07
N SER A 73 -20.43 2.97 -21.64
CA SER A 73 -20.81 2.14 -22.78
C SER A 73 -21.50 0.84 -22.35
N HIS A 74 -22.28 0.26 -23.26
CA HIS A 74 -22.92 -1.05 -23.05
C HIS A 74 -21.89 -2.17 -22.80
N GLU A 75 -20.75 -2.15 -23.49
CA GLU A 75 -19.65 -3.10 -23.29
C GLU A 75 -19.09 -3.02 -21.86
N THR A 76 -18.98 -1.82 -21.31
CA THR A 76 -18.55 -1.61 -19.92
C THR A 76 -19.55 -2.23 -18.93
N CYS A 77 -20.85 -2.06 -19.14
CA CYS A 77 -21.89 -2.67 -18.33
C CYS A 77 -21.88 -4.21 -18.45
N MET A 78 -21.73 -4.76 -19.65
CA MET A 78 -21.57 -6.20 -19.84
C MET A 78 -20.35 -6.75 -19.08
N ARG A 79 -19.20 -6.07 -19.16
CA ARG A 79 -18.00 -6.45 -18.40
C ARG A 79 -18.23 -6.36 -16.90
N LEU A 80 -18.96 -5.34 -16.43
CA LEU A 80 -19.32 -5.18 -15.02
C LEU A 80 -20.20 -6.34 -14.55
N CYS A 81 -21.31 -6.63 -15.24
CA CYS A 81 -22.22 -7.72 -14.90
C CYS A 81 -21.50 -9.08 -14.89
N LYS A 82 -20.64 -9.33 -15.89
CA LYS A 82 -19.85 -10.57 -15.95
C LYS A 82 -18.90 -10.74 -14.76
N ASN A 83 -18.38 -9.65 -14.21
CA ASN A 83 -17.42 -9.68 -13.10
C ASN A 83 -18.01 -9.17 -11.78
N ALA A 84 -19.34 -9.02 -11.67
CA ALA A 84 -19.98 -8.36 -10.54
C ALA A 84 -19.62 -9.03 -9.19
N ALA A 85 -19.53 -10.36 -9.19
CA ALA A 85 -19.15 -11.15 -8.01
C ALA A 85 -17.64 -11.06 -7.67
N ALA A 86 -16.81 -10.55 -8.57
CA ALA A 86 -15.35 -10.51 -8.44
C ALA A 86 -14.80 -9.07 -8.39
N ILE A 87 -15.66 -8.07 -8.16
CA ILE A 87 -15.22 -6.69 -8.00
C ILE A 87 -14.40 -6.58 -6.72
N ALA A 88 -13.14 -6.18 -6.87
CA ALA A 88 -12.23 -5.92 -5.76
C ALA A 88 -11.91 -4.42 -5.71
N LEU A 89 -11.89 -3.86 -4.49
CA LEU A 89 -11.46 -2.49 -4.24
C LEU A 89 -10.30 -2.50 -3.25
N GLN A 90 -9.15 -2.00 -3.69
CA GLN A 90 -7.99 -1.84 -2.84
C GLN A 90 -7.74 -0.35 -2.60
N ARG A 91 -7.71 0.04 -1.32
CA ARG A 91 -7.37 1.41 -0.91
C ARG A 91 -5.97 1.41 -0.32
N ARG A 92 -5.11 2.29 -0.82
CA ARG A 92 -3.79 2.51 -0.23
C ARG A 92 -3.84 3.74 0.67
N LYS A 93 -3.29 3.59 1.88
CA LYS A 93 -2.93 4.75 2.69
C LYS A 93 -1.65 5.34 2.11
N ARG A 94 -1.38 6.61 2.40
CA ARG A 94 -0.01 7.11 2.20
C ARG A 94 0.91 6.24 3.06
N VAL A 95 2.16 6.11 2.64
CA VAL A 95 3.19 5.55 3.52
C VAL A 95 3.27 6.50 4.70
N ASP A 96 2.48 6.24 5.73
CA ASP A 96 2.58 6.98 6.98
C ASP A 96 3.94 6.62 7.56
N SER A 97 4.63 7.64 8.08
CA SER A 97 5.87 7.50 8.85
C SER A 97 5.75 6.26 9.72
N TRP A 98 6.75 5.37 9.72
CA TRP A 98 6.93 4.13 10.52
C TRP A 98 6.39 4.17 11.97
N ARG A 99 5.10 4.40 12.11
CA ARG A 99 4.34 4.86 13.28
C ARG A 99 2.88 4.49 13.00
N GLY A 100 2.15 4.19 14.07
CA GLY A 100 0.75 3.79 13.97
C GLY A 100 0.55 2.31 13.67
N ASP A 101 -0.69 1.94 13.42
CA ASP A 101 -1.16 0.56 13.61
C ASP A 101 -0.56 -0.44 12.62
N GLY A 102 -0.23 0.01 11.40
CA GLY A 102 0.43 -0.82 10.39
C GLY A 102 1.83 -1.26 10.81
N PHE A 103 2.63 -0.33 11.35
CA PHE A 103 3.96 -0.68 11.86
C PHE A 103 3.88 -1.48 13.17
N ARG A 104 2.95 -1.14 14.06
CA ARG A 104 2.69 -1.93 15.29
C ARG A 104 2.31 -3.38 14.96
N SER A 105 1.51 -3.60 13.89
CA SER A 105 1.19 -4.93 13.41
C SER A 105 2.42 -5.71 12.95
N VAL A 106 3.40 -5.06 12.30
CA VAL A 106 4.67 -5.71 11.92
C VAL A 106 5.47 -6.11 13.16
N LEU A 107 5.57 -5.22 14.15
CA LEU A 107 6.26 -5.52 15.40
C LEU A 107 5.56 -6.66 16.16
N ALA A 108 4.22 -6.68 16.15
CA ALA A 108 3.43 -7.77 16.70
C ALA A 108 3.70 -9.10 15.99
N SER A 109 3.82 -9.11 14.67
CA SER A 109 4.20 -10.31 13.90
C SER A 109 5.58 -10.84 14.31
N ILE A 110 6.54 -9.96 14.61
CA ILE A 110 7.86 -10.36 15.13
C ILE A 110 7.72 -10.97 16.53
N ALA A 111 7.00 -10.32 17.44
CA ALA A 111 6.81 -10.86 18.80
C ALA A 111 6.04 -12.20 18.80
N ALA A 112 5.11 -12.38 17.86
CA ALA A 112 4.30 -13.59 17.72
C ALA A 112 5.11 -14.82 17.30
N THR A 113 6.34 -14.67 16.79
CA THR A 113 7.20 -15.81 16.46
C THR A 113 7.85 -16.46 17.67
N ALA A 114 7.68 -15.88 18.86
CA ALA A 114 8.27 -16.40 20.08
C ALA A 114 7.76 -17.80 20.40
N GLN A 115 8.70 -18.74 20.52
CA GLN A 115 8.41 -20.02 21.17
C GLN A 115 8.10 -19.75 22.64
N ARG A 116 7.14 -20.48 23.21
CA ARG A 116 6.80 -20.37 24.63
C ARG A 116 7.52 -21.46 25.40
N ASP A 117 8.11 -21.08 26.52
CA ASP A 117 8.66 -22.01 27.49
C ASP A 117 7.55 -22.94 28.03
N GLU A 118 7.78 -24.25 28.02
CA GLU A 118 6.76 -25.25 28.37
C GLU A 118 6.34 -25.18 29.85
N GLU A 119 7.22 -24.67 30.73
CA GLU A 119 7.01 -24.66 32.18
C GLU A 119 6.45 -23.32 32.67
N THR A 120 6.92 -22.20 32.12
CA THR A 120 6.53 -20.85 32.53
C THR A 120 5.55 -20.17 31.56
N GLY A 121 5.38 -20.70 30.35
CA GLY A 121 4.56 -20.10 29.29
C GLY A 121 5.12 -18.78 28.74
N ALA A 122 6.32 -18.38 29.17
CA ALA A 122 6.96 -17.13 28.81
C ALA A 122 7.60 -17.20 27.40
N PRO A 123 7.65 -16.09 26.64
CA PRO A 123 8.35 -16.04 25.36
C PRO A 123 9.85 -16.30 25.54
N LEU A 124 10.39 -17.30 24.83
CA LEU A 124 11.82 -17.58 24.78
C LEU A 124 12.51 -16.67 23.76
N PRO A 125 13.67 -16.06 24.11
CA PRO A 125 14.43 -15.25 23.16
C PRO A 125 15.01 -16.12 22.06
N VAL A 126 15.05 -15.58 20.84
CA VAL A 126 15.72 -16.21 19.71
C VAL A 126 17.23 -16.18 19.95
N SER A 127 17.92 -17.25 19.55
CA SER A 127 19.38 -17.30 19.61
C SER A 127 19.98 -16.08 18.88
N PRO A 128 20.90 -15.33 19.49
CA PRO A 128 21.54 -14.18 18.85
C PRO A 128 22.23 -14.54 17.52
N ASN A 129 22.63 -15.80 17.36
CA ASN A 129 23.30 -16.32 16.17
C ASN A 129 22.38 -17.17 15.28
N ALA A 130 21.06 -16.97 15.37
CA ALA A 130 20.11 -17.68 14.51
C ALA A 130 20.42 -17.42 13.03
N GLY A 131 20.44 -18.48 12.21
CA GLY A 131 20.72 -18.39 10.77
C GLY A 131 19.52 -17.96 9.92
N SER A 132 18.34 -17.81 10.53
CA SER A 132 17.09 -17.42 9.89
C SER A 132 16.37 -16.40 10.77
N ALA A 133 15.73 -15.42 10.14
CA ALA A 133 14.89 -14.43 10.81
C ALA A 133 13.51 -14.37 10.14
N HIS A 134 12.50 -13.92 10.87
CA HIS A 134 11.18 -13.68 10.29
C HIS A 134 11.27 -12.55 9.23
N PRO A 135 10.53 -12.61 8.10
CA PRO A 135 10.59 -11.57 7.06
C PRO A 135 10.33 -10.15 7.58
N ALA A 136 9.48 -10.00 8.61
CA ALA A 136 9.24 -8.74 9.29
C ALA A 136 10.51 -8.12 9.93
N VAL A 137 11.46 -8.95 10.38
CA VAL A 137 12.76 -8.49 10.90
C VAL A 137 13.56 -7.80 9.79
N TRP A 138 13.55 -8.32 8.56
CA TRP A 138 14.26 -7.69 7.45
C TRP A 138 13.69 -6.32 7.09
N LEU A 139 12.37 -6.14 7.23
CA LEU A 139 11.74 -4.83 7.07
C LEU A 139 12.19 -3.84 8.15
N LEU A 140 12.22 -4.26 9.41
CA LEU A 140 12.75 -3.47 10.53
C LEU A 140 14.22 -3.10 10.30
N MET A 141 15.02 -4.06 9.82
CA MET A 141 16.42 -3.86 9.49
C MET A 141 16.60 -2.88 8.34
N GLN A 142 15.77 -2.93 7.28
CA GLN A 142 15.84 -1.96 6.19
C GLN A 142 15.64 -0.53 6.70
N ARG A 143 14.69 -0.33 7.63
CA ARG A 143 14.50 0.97 8.27
C ARG A 143 15.71 1.40 9.10
N ALA A 144 16.32 0.47 9.85
CA ALA A 144 17.53 0.75 10.61
C ALA A 144 18.72 1.11 9.72
N VAL A 145 18.84 0.46 8.56
CA VAL A 145 19.87 0.74 7.55
C VAL A 145 19.67 2.13 6.94
N ASP A 146 18.43 2.51 6.60
CA ASP A 146 18.13 3.84 6.05
C ASP A 146 18.52 4.93 7.05
N GLN A 147 18.17 4.75 8.31
CA GLN A 147 18.54 5.70 9.35
C GLN A 147 20.05 5.75 9.61
N PHE A 148 20.71 4.59 9.63
CA PHE A 148 22.16 4.54 9.71
C PHE A 148 22.81 5.32 8.56
N ALA A 149 22.27 5.18 7.35
CA ALA A 149 22.76 5.89 6.17
C ALA A 149 22.55 7.41 6.26
N GLU A 150 21.42 7.86 6.81
CA GLU A 150 21.16 9.27 7.10
C GLU A 150 22.16 9.82 8.14
N GLU A 151 22.39 9.10 9.24
CA GLU A 151 23.25 9.55 10.34
C GLU A 151 24.74 9.55 9.99
N LYS A 152 25.18 8.52 9.26
CA LYS A 152 26.61 8.28 8.98
C LYS A 152 27.02 8.59 7.54
N SER A 153 26.09 9.02 6.70
CA SER A 153 26.31 9.32 5.28
C SER A 153 26.93 8.16 4.49
N ARG A 154 26.68 6.92 4.91
CA ARG A 154 27.15 5.68 4.26
C ARG A 154 26.31 4.49 4.72
N PHE A 155 26.34 3.40 3.97
CA PHE A 155 25.69 2.15 4.37
C PHE A 155 26.54 1.32 5.34
N PRO A 156 25.93 0.50 6.21
CA PRO A 156 26.67 -0.40 7.11
C PRO A 156 27.47 -1.43 6.30
N GLY A 157 28.68 -1.77 6.75
CA GLY A 157 29.58 -2.71 6.07
C GLY A 157 30.34 -2.14 4.87
N THR A 158 30.22 -0.83 4.60
CA THR A 158 30.95 -0.13 3.54
C THR A 158 32.17 0.63 4.07
N ASN A 159 32.98 1.18 3.16
CA ASN A 159 34.12 2.05 3.47
C ASN A 159 35.23 1.40 4.32
N GLY A 160 35.34 0.08 4.29
CA GLY A 160 36.42 -0.66 4.98
C GLY A 160 36.32 -0.66 6.50
N ILE A 161 35.18 -0.24 7.05
CA ILE A 161 34.93 -0.28 8.49
C ILE A 161 34.56 -1.72 8.89
N PRO A 162 35.15 -2.27 9.96
CA PRO A 162 34.79 -3.58 10.46
C PRO A 162 33.27 -3.75 10.67
N CYS A 163 32.69 -4.79 10.05
CA CYS A 163 31.26 -5.07 10.13
C CYS A 163 30.74 -5.19 11.57
N GLU A 164 31.58 -5.63 12.51
CA GLU A 164 31.22 -5.76 13.93
C GLU A 164 30.89 -4.42 14.60
N MET A 165 31.56 -3.33 14.20
CA MET A 165 31.28 -2.00 14.73
C MET A 165 29.96 -1.47 14.19
N ASP A 166 29.76 -1.61 12.87
CA ASP A 166 28.50 -1.21 12.23
C ASP A 166 27.30 -2.01 12.73
N ALA A 167 27.49 -3.31 13.02
CA ALA A 167 26.43 -4.16 13.54
C ALA A 167 25.97 -3.71 14.93
N LYS A 168 26.88 -3.23 15.79
CA LYS A 168 26.52 -2.67 17.10
C LYS A 168 25.71 -1.38 16.95
N ASP A 169 26.18 -0.48 16.10
CA ASP A 169 25.50 0.80 15.87
C ASP A 169 24.13 0.59 15.21
N LEU A 170 24.01 -0.40 14.33
CA LEU A 170 22.74 -0.80 13.73
C LEU A 170 21.78 -1.38 14.78
N TRP A 171 22.28 -2.21 15.70
CA TRP A 171 21.49 -2.76 16.80
C TRP A 171 20.92 -1.66 17.71
N ASP A 172 21.70 -0.63 18.02
CA ASP A 172 21.21 0.51 18.80
C ASP A 172 20.17 1.34 18.02
N GLY A 173 20.32 1.46 16.69
CA GLY A 173 19.30 2.02 15.81
C GLY A 173 17.99 1.22 15.83
N VAL A 174 18.07 -0.12 15.82
CA VAL A 174 16.90 -1.01 15.90
C VAL A 174 16.13 -0.80 17.20
N LYS A 175 16.82 -0.73 18.35
CA LYS A 175 16.16 -0.46 19.65
C LYS A 175 15.35 0.82 19.60
N ARG A 176 15.98 1.90 19.12
CA ARG A 176 15.31 3.21 19.02
C ARG A 176 14.11 3.19 18.08
N ILE A 177 14.19 2.47 16.95
CA ILE A 177 13.05 2.33 16.04
C ILE A 177 11.89 1.55 16.69
N VAL A 178 12.20 0.48 17.43
CA VAL A 178 11.17 -0.29 18.17
C VAL A 178 10.52 0.61 19.23
N ASP A 179 11.30 1.38 19.98
CA ASP A 179 10.79 2.33 20.97
C ASP A 179 9.89 3.40 20.33
N GLU A 180 10.33 3.98 19.20
CA GLU A 180 9.57 4.99 18.45
C GLU A 180 8.26 4.42 17.86
N GLY A 181 8.26 3.15 17.46
CA GLY A 181 7.10 2.45 16.88
C GLY A 181 6.06 2.04 17.92
N LEU A 182 6.49 1.74 19.15
CA LEU A 182 5.63 1.39 20.27
C LEU A 182 5.16 2.62 21.07
N ALA A 183 5.78 3.79 20.85
CA ALA A 183 5.35 5.03 21.47
C ALA A 183 3.86 5.30 21.19
N LYS A 184 3.08 5.51 22.25
CA LYS A 184 1.65 5.83 22.15
C LYS A 184 1.46 7.10 21.33
N LYS A 185 0.46 7.13 20.44
CA LYS A 185 0.05 8.37 19.78
C LYS A 185 -0.35 9.39 20.84
N GLU A 186 0.27 10.57 20.83
CA GLU A 186 -0.19 11.71 21.61
C GLU A 186 -1.65 12.03 21.21
N GLY A 187 -2.61 11.76 22.12
CA GLY A 187 -4.02 12.09 21.93
C GLY A 187 -4.99 10.95 21.59
N ALA A 188 -4.59 9.67 21.67
CA ALA A 188 -5.54 8.56 21.58
C ALA A 188 -6.25 8.32 22.92
N GLU A 189 -7.58 8.43 22.93
CA GLU A 189 -8.44 8.07 24.08
C GLU A 189 -8.17 6.63 24.50
N GLU A 190 -8.11 6.40 25.81
CA GLU A 190 -7.78 5.10 26.44
C GLU A 190 -8.85 4.04 26.11
N SER A 191 -8.73 3.40 24.96
CA SER A 191 -9.36 2.09 24.76
C SER A 191 -8.52 1.05 25.51
N MET A 192 -9.13 0.53 26.57
CA MET A 192 -8.60 -0.42 27.55
C MET A 192 -8.38 -1.83 26.98
N GLU A 193 -7.61 -1.96 25.90
CA GLU A 193 -7.01 -3.22 25.47
C GLU A 193 -5.52 -3.16 25.81
N GLN A 194 -5.12 -3.99 26.77
CA GLN A 194 -3.75 -4.12 27.22
C GLN A 194 -2.94 -4.75 26.10
N ASP A 195 -2.32 -3.92 25.25
CA ASP A 195 -1.36 -4.38 24.25
C ASP A 195 -0.16 -4.98 25.00
N ASP A 196 -0.09 -6.31 25.09
CA ASP A 196 1.02 -7.08 25.69
C ASP A 196 2.35 -6.93 24.90
N LEU A 197 2.37 -6.09 23.86
CA LEU A 197 3.52 -5.86 23.01
C LEU A 197 4.47 -4.83 23.65
N THR A 198 5.57 -5.32 24.22
CA THR A 198 6.64 -4.50 24.80
C THR A 198 7.88 -4.50 23.88
N ALA A 199 8.74 -3.48 24.03
CA ALA A 199 9.98 -3.41 23.27
C ALA A 199 10.86 -4.65 23.51
N ASP A 200 10.90 -5.13 24.76
CA ASP A 200 11.68 -6.29 25.14
C ASP A 200 11.19 -7.59 24.46
N THR A 201 9.88 -7.78 24.31
CA THR A 201 9.36 -8.99 23.64
C THR A 201 9.68 -8.98 22.16
N VAL A 202 9.62 -7.82 21.50
CA VAL A 202 10.03 -7.67 20.09
C VAL A 202 11.53 -7.89 19.94
N LEU A 203 12.35 -7.19 20.72
CA LEU A 203 13.81 -7.26 20.62
C LEU A 203 14.35 -8.66 20.95
N ALA A 204 13.69 -9.40 21.85
CA ALA A 204 14.02 -10.80 22.14
C ALA A 204 13.83 -11.72 20.92
N GLN A 205 12.99 -11.34 19.96
CA GLN A 205 12.75 -12.11 18.73
C GLN A 205 13.61 -11.63 17.55
N VAL A 206 14.36 -10.53 17.70
CA VAL A 206 15.28 -10.04 16.67
C VAL A 206 16.68 -10.63 16.91
N PRO A 207 17.17 -11.54 16.06
CA PRO A 207 18.51 -12.09 16.24
C PRO A 207 19.59 -11.05 15.89
N TYR A 208 20.63 -10.94 16.72
CA TYR A 208 21.76 -10.04 16.47
C TYR A 208 22.52 -10.35 15.17
N SER A 209 22.51 -11.63 14.75
CA SER A 209 23.03 -12.07 13.46
C SER A 209 22.41 -11.33 12.28
N ALA A 210 21.16 -10.87 12.37
CA ALA A 210 20.54 -10.08 11.31
C ALA A 210 21.25 -8.72 11.09
N CYS A 211 21.73 -8.07 12.16
CA CYS A 211 22.55 -6.86 12.04
C CYS A 211 23.90 -7.16 11.39
N SER A 212 24.52 -8.28 11.79
CA SER A 212 25.79 -8.72 11.20
C SER A 212 25.64 -9.06 9.72
N GLU A 213 24.50 -9.65 9.35
CA GLU A 213 24.17 -10.01 7.98
C GLU A 213 23.89 -8.78 7.11
N MET A 214 23.20 -7.77 7.64
CA MET A 214 23.04 -6.49 6.94
C MET A 214 24.38 -5.80 6.67
N CYS A 215 25.31 -5.85 7.63
CA CYS A 215 26.67 -5.35 7.41
C CYS A 215 27.42 -6.20 6.39
N ARG A 216 27.26 -7.53 6.41
CA ARG A 216 27.86 -8.43 5.41
C ARG A 216 27.38 -8.12 3.99
N TYR A 217 26.11 -7.73 3.84
CA TYR A 217 25.55 -7.34 2.55
C TYR A 217 26.10 -6.02 2.03
N ALA A 218 26.49 -5.09 2.90
CA ALA A 218 27.17 -3.86 2.52
C ALA A 218 26.44 -3.06 1.41
N ALA A 219 25.11 -3.05 1.45
CA ALA A 219 24.24 -2.45 0.42
C ALA A 219 24.49 -2.97 -1.01
N SER A 220 24.94 -4.22 -1.15
CA SER A 220 25.09 -4.88 -2.43
C SER A 220 23.73 -5.19 -3.06
N GLU A 221 23.69 -5.24 -4.39
CA GLU A 221 22.51 -5.60 -5.18
C GLU A 221 22.78 -6.88 -6.00
N PRO A 222 22.58 -8.08 -5.43
CA PRO A 222 22.82 -9.31 -6.17
C PRO A 222 21.87 -9.42 -7.37
N HIS A 223 22.43 -9.61 -8.58
CA HIS A 223 21.67 -9.63 -9.83
C HIS A 223 20.48 -10.60 -9.83
N ALA A 224 20.63 -11.79 -9.22
CA ALA A 224 19.55 -12.77 -9.12
C ALA A 224 18.36 -12.26 -8.29
N VAL A 225 18.63 -11.56 -7.17
CA VAL A 225 17.59 -10.98 -6.30
C VAL A 225 16.92 -9.81 -7.00
N ALA A 226 17.70 -8.91 -7.60
CA ALA A 226 17.19 -7.78 -8.38
C ALA A 226 16.31 -8.25 -9.56
N SER A 227 16.70 -9.30 -10.27
CA SER A 227 15.93 -9.86 -11.38
C SER A 227 14.59 -10.43 -10.93
N LEU A 228 14.56 -11.14 -9.80
CA LEU A 228 13.32 -11.67 -9.24
C LEU A 228 12.37 -10.53 -8.81
N LEU A 229 12.88 -9.57 -8.03
CA LEU A 229 12.10 -8.42 -7.58
C LEU A 229 11.61 -7.56 -8.76
N GLY A 230 12.44 -7.40 -9.79
CA GLY A 230 12.07 -6.71 -11.03
C GLY A 230 10.91 -7.40 -11.76
N GLY A 231 10.89 -8.73 -11.81
CA GLY A 231 9.77 -9.50 -12.37
C GLY A 231 8.46 -9.31 -11.59
N ILE A 232 8.54 -9.35 -10.25
CA ILE A 232 7.38 -9.10 -9.38
C ILE A 232 6.86 -7.68 -9.59
N ALA A 233 7.75 -6.69 -9.50
CA ALA A 233 7.40 -5.28 -9.68
C ALA A 233 6.80 -4.99 -11.07
N ALA A 234 7.38 -5.54 -12.13
CA ALA A 234 6.85 -5.40 -13.49
C ALA A 234 5.41 -5.93 -13.59
N GLN A 235 5.14 -7.11 -13.01
CA GLN A 235 3.79 -7.67 -13.02
C GLN A 235 2.81 -6.79 -12.23
N GLU A 236 3.20 -6.24 -11.08
CA GLU A 236 2.35 -5.31 -10.33
C GLU A 236 2.04 -4.03 -11.13
N VAL A 237 3.01 -3.51 -11.88
CA VAL A 237 2.79 -2.37 -12.79
C VAL A 237 1.80 -2.73 -13.91
N ILE A 238 1.90 -3.93 -14.49
CA ILE A 238 0.96 -4.40 -15.52
C ILE A 238 -0.46 -4.51 -14.95
N LYS A 239 -0.63 -5.02 -13.73
CA LYS A 239 -1.95 -5.09 -13.07
C LYS A 239 -2.57 -3.71 -12.92
N LEU A 240 -1.79 -2.72 -12.49
CA LEU A 240 -2.25 -1.34 -12.33
C LEU A 240 -2.61 -0.70 -13.69
N ALA A 241 -1.75 -0.86 -14.70
CA ALA A 241 -1.96 -0.28 -16.02
C ALA A 241 -3.19 -0.86 -16.73
N THR A 242 -3.40 -2.18 -16.62
CA THR A 242 -4.50 -2.88 -17.28
C THR A 242 -5.79 -2.84 -16.47
N ARG A 243 -5.72 -2.53 -15.17
CA ARG A 243 -6.81 -2.69 -14.19
C ARG A 243 -7.36 -4.11 -14.21
N GLN A 244 -6.48 -5.08 -14.40
CA GLN A 244 -6.78 -6.51 -14.39
C GLN A 244 -5.99 -7.16 -13.27
N TYR A 245 -6.59 -8.17 -12.63
CA TYR A 245 -6.09 -8.82 -11.41
C TYR A 245 -6.02 -7.88 -10.19
N ILE A 246 -5.73 -8.48 -9.04
CA ILE A 246 -5.60 -7.78 -7.75
C ILE A 246 -4.11 -7.56 -7.47
N PRO A 247 -3.65 -6.31 -7.29
CA PRO A 247 -2.29 -6.03 -6.86
C PRO A 247 -2.00 -6.58 -5.46
N VAL A 248 -0.73 -6.86 -5.19
CA VAL A 248 -0.26 -7.25 -3.85
C VAL A 248 -0.60 -6.16 -2.83
N GLU A 249 -0.98 -6.57 -1.62
CA GLU A 249 -1.31 -5.63 -0.56
C GLU A 249 -0.05 -5.00 0.03
N LYS A 250 0.05 -3.68 -0.15
CA LYS A 250 1.01 -2.78 0.49
C LYS A 250 2.47 -3.19 0.28
N THR A 251 3.10 -3.82 1.26
CA THR A 251 4.54 -4.07 1.29
C THR A 251 4.81 -5.56 1.18
N LEU A 252 5.55 -5.98 0.15
CA LEU A 252 6.04 -7.35 0.01
C LEU A 252 7.51 -7.40 0.38
N VAL A 253 7.87 -8.33 1.25
CA VAL A 253 9.26 -8.64 1.60
C VAL A 253 9.61 -9.98 1.00
N TYR A 254 10.74 -10.04 0.31
CA TYR A 254 11.34 -11.29 -0.16
C TYR A 254 12.62 -11.55 0.64
N ASP A 255 12.64 -12.67 1.35
CA ASP A 255 13.83 -13.16 2.04
C ASP A 255 14.55 -14.18 1.16
N VAL A 256 15.73 -13.79 0.66
CA VAL A 256 16.55 -14.64 -0.20
C VAL A 256 17.17 -15.82 0.54
N HIS A 257 17.40 -15.72 1.85
CA HIS A 257 17.99 -16.81 2.64
C HIS A 257 17.03 -17.98 2.78
N SER A 258 15.77 -17.69 3.05
CA SER A 258 14.71 -18.70 3.19
C SER A 258 13.99 -19.00 1.88
N GLY A 259 14.11 -18.12 0.88
CA GLY A 259 13.40 -18.23 -0.40
C GLY A 259 11.90 -17.94 -0.27
N LEU A 260 11.48 -17.27 0.80
CA LEU A 260 10.07 -17.01 1.11
C LEU A 260 9.71 -15.55 0.90
N THR A 261 8.43 -15.30 0.61
CA THR A 261 7.85 -13.96 0.52
C THR A 261 6.72 -13.81 1.54
N GLU A 262 6.61 -12.63 2.12
CA GLU A 262 5.50 -12.27 3.01
C GLU A 262 5.01 -10.85 2.72
N THR A 263 3.73 -10.60 2.95
CA THR A 263 3.10 -9.29 2.72
C THR A 263 2.67 -8.66 4.02
N PHE A 264 3.01 -7.39 4.21
CA PHE A 264 2.74 -6.63 5.43
C PHE A 264 1.86 -5.42 5.14
N ASN A 265 0.93 -5.18 6.06
CA ASN A 265 -0.04 -4.10 5.96
C ASN A 265 0.47 -2.81 6.62
N LEU A 266 1.57 -2.22 6.10
CA LEU A 266 2.08 -0.92 6.55
C LEU A 266 1.22 0.26 6.07
#